data_AF-A0AAU6EFP1-F1
#
_entry.id   AF-A0AAU6EFP1-F1
#
_cell.length_a   1.000
_cell.length_b   1.000
_cell.length_c   1.000
_cell.angle_alpha   90.00
_cell.angle_beta   90.00
_cell.angle_gamma   90.00
#
_symmetry.space_group_name_H-M   'P 1'
#
loop_
_entity.id
_entity.type
_entity.pdbx_description
1 polymer ?
#
loop_
_entity_poly.entity_id
_entity_poly.type
_entity_poly.pdbx_seq_one_letter_code
_entity_poly.pdbx_strand_id
1 'polypeptide(L)'
;MHGNSVPDSYVYVTEEGVTRHYADGSVDALAWEDVVEVRIVGDTDSDILYILLDRQGEGCVVPHSATDATFLARLRYLPDFDLDRLGAAVESARDDYVVVWRSPEPPSALPDFEYD
;
A
#
# COMPACT_ATOMS: atom_id res chain seq x y z
N MET A 1 5.93 -33.78 -1.94
CA MET A 1 6.43 -32.90 -0.86
C MET A 1 6.06 -31.50 -1.29
N HIS A 2 5.03 -30.89 -0.70
CA HIS A 2 4.72 -29.48 -0.96
C HIS A 2 5.91 -28.69 -0.40
N GLY A 3 6.72 -28.12 -1.29
CA GLY A 3 7.74 -27.16 -0.90
C GLY A 3 7.00 -26.03 -0.20
N ASN A 4 7.24 -25.89 1.09
CA ASN A 4 6.86 -24.68 1.80
C ASN A 4 7.76 -23.60 1.19
N SER A 5 7.30 -22.96 0.11
CA SER A 5 8.04 -21.88 -0.54
C SER A 5 8.26 -20.82 0.53
N VAL A 6 9.49 -20.69 0.99
CA VAL A 6 9.88 -19.49 1.73
C VAL A 6 9.44 -18.31 0.88
N PRO A 7 8.69 -17.35 1.43
CA PRO A 7 8.25 -16.22 0.63
C PRO A 7 9.50 -15.52 0.12
N ASP A 8 9.57 -15.31 -1.20
CA ASP A 8 10.72 -14.69 -1.89
C ASP A 8 10.93 -13.23 -1.45
N SER A 9 10.05 -12.72 -0.59
CA SER A 9 10.13 -11.40 0.03
C SER A 9 9.51 -11.39 1.43
N TYR A 10 10.05 -10.56 2.31
CA TYR A 10 9.52 -10.32 3.66
C TYR A 10 9.14 -8.84 3.81
N VAL A 11 8.02 -8.58 4.47
CA VAL A 11 7.52 -7.22 4.70
C VAL A 11 7.53 -6.88 6.19
N TYR A 12 8.07 -5.71 6.51
CA TYR A 12 8.04 -5.11 7.83
C TYR A 12 7.13 -3.90 7.81
N VAL A 13 6.05 -3.97 8.59
CA VAL A 13 5.15 -2.85 8.83
C VAL A 13 5.52 -2.24 10.17
N THR A 14 5.92 -0.96 10.16
CA THR A 14 6.20 -0.19 11.37
C THR A 14 5.22 0.97 11.50
N GLU A 15 5.41 1.75 12.56
CA GLU A 15 4.63 2.97 12.78
C GLU A 15 5.01 4.09 11.81
N GLU A 16 6.25 4.06 11.31
CA GLU A 16 6.81 5.07 10.41
C GLU A 16 6.48 4.77 8.95
N GLY A 17 6.43 3.49 8.58
CA GLY A 17 6.16 3.10 7.20
C GLY A 17 6.07 1.60 6.99
N VAL A 18 6.22 1.21 5.73
CA VAL A 18 6.25 -0.19 5.31
C VAL A 18 7.48 -0.45 4.45
N THR A 19 8.21 -1.51 4.78
CA THR A 19 9.42 -1.91 4.08
C THR A 19 9.32 -3.36 3.62
N ARG A 20 9.45 -3.59 2.31
CA ARG A 20 9.54 -4.92 1.71
C ARG A 20 10.97 -5.20 1.27
N HIS A 21 11.49 -6.35 1.67
CA HIS A 21 12.77 -6.85 1.20
C HIS A 21 12.56 -8.02 0.27
N TYR A 22 13.32 -8.06 -0.81
CA TYR A 22 13.30 -9.12 -1.81
C TYR A 22 14.51 -10.05 -1.67
N ALA A 23 14.40 -11.28 -2.18
CA ALA A 23 15.49 -12.25 -2.19
C ALA A 23 16.71 -11.77 -3.00
N ASP A 24 16.51 -10.92 -4.00
CA ASP A 24 17.56 -10.29 -4.81
C ASP A 24 18.36 -9.21 -4.04
N GLY A 25 17.92 -8.85 -2.82
CA GLY A 25 18.55 -7.82 -2.00
C GLY A 25 18.01 -6.41 -2.23
N SER A 26 17.13 -6.23 -3.21
CA SER A 26 16.34 -5.01 -3.39
C SER A 26 15.39 -4.79 -2.21
N VAL A 27 15.09 -3.53 -1.91
CA VAL A 27 14.21 -3.13 -0.80
C VAL A 27 13.31 -1.97 -1.26
N ASP A 28 12.00 -2.14 -1.10
CA ASP A 28 11.03 -1.05 -1.25
C ASP A 28 10.64 -0.54 0.14
N ALA A 29 10.76 0.76 0.38
CA ALA A 29 10.35 1.38 1.63
C ALA A 29 9.46 2.59 1.34
N LEU A 30 8.34 2.69 2.04
CA LEU A 30 7.42 3.81 1.90
C LEU A 30 6.93 4.26 3.28
N ALA A 31 7.13 5.54 3.60
CA ALA A 31 6.62 6.15 4.83
C ALA A 31 5.11 6.35 4.72
N TRP A 32 4.39 6.19 5.84
CA TRP A 32 2.93 6.35 5.86
C TRP A 32 2.49 7.77 5.46
N GLU A 33 3.31 8.78 5.75
CA GLU A 33 3.06 10.18 5.39
C GLU A 33 3.19 10.47 3.88
N ASP A 34 3.98 9.66 3.17
CA ASP A 34 4.19 9.79 1.73
C ASP A 34 3.18 8.96 0.92
N VAL A 35 2.37 8.11 1.57
CA VAL A 35 1.33 7.33 0.88
C VAL A 35 0.27 8.28 0.34
N VAL A 36 0.15 8.33 -0.99
CA VAL A 36 -0.88 9.11 -1.68
C VAL A 36 -1.94 8.24 -2.33
N GLU A 37 -1.70 6.95 -2.48
CA GLU A 37 -2.66 6.04 -3.11
C GLU A 37 -2.51 4.63 -2.54
N VAL A 38 -3.65 3.99 -2.26
CA VAL A 38 -3.73 2.58 -1.84
C VAL A 38 -4.57 1.83 -2.85
N ARG A 39 -3.98 0.78 -3.43
CA ARG A 39 -4.66 -0.13 -4.37
C ARG A 39 -4.72 -1.53 -3.80
N ILE A 40 -5.77 -2.25 -4.18
CA ILE A 40 -5.93 -3.67 -3.92
C ILE A 40 -5.85 -4.39 -5.26
N VAL A 41 -5.01 -5.41 -5.33
CA VAL A 41 -4.89 -6.28 -6.51
C VAL A 41 -5.16 -7.71 -6.06
N GLY A 42 -5.96 -8.44 -6.84
CA GLY A 42 -6.14 -9.87 -6.62
C GLY A 42 -4.99 -10.64 -7.23
N ASP A 43 -4.35 -11.52 -6.46
CA ASP A 43 -3.42 -12.52 -7.01
C ASP A 43 -4.13 -13.85 -7.27
N THR A 44 -3.65 -14.57 -8.28
CA THR A 44 -4.15 -15.88 -8.72
C THR A 44 -4.16 -16.95 -7.63
N ASP A 45 -3.35 -16.84 -6.58
CA ASP A 45 -3.30 -17.80 -5.47
C ASP A 45 -4.31 -17.48 -4.34
N SER A 46 -5.17 -16.48 -4.52
CA SER A 46 -6.18 -15.96 -3.55
C SER A 46 -5.65 -14.98 -2.50
N ASP A 47 -4.38 -14.56 -2.60
CA ASP A 47 -3.83 -13.50 -1.76
C ASP A 47 -4.11 -12.14 -2.40
N ILE A 48 -4.81 -11.27 -1.68
CA ILE A 48 -4.87 -9.86 -2.06
C ILE A 48 -3.53 -9.19 -1.78
N LEU A 49 -3.13 -8.28 -2.66
CA LEU A 49 -1.95 -7.45 -2.52
C LEU A 49 -2.38 -6.01 -2.29
N TYR A 50 -1.86 -5.39 -1.23
CA TYR A 50 -1.99 -3.97 -0.96
C TYR A 50 -0.82 -3.24 -1.61
N ILE A 51 -1.09 -2.39 -2.59
CA ILE A 51 -0.07 -1.56 -3.22
C ILE A 51 -0.20 -0.15 -2.65
N LEU A 52 0.78 0.25 -1.87
CA LEU A 52 0.92 1.61 -1.36
C LEU A 52 1.82 2.37 -2.33
N LEU A 53 1.38 3.53 -2.82
CA LEU A 53 2.13 4.36 -3.76
C LEU A 53 2.33 5.77 -3.22
N ASP A 54 3.48 6.34 -3.55
CA ASP A 54 3.81 7.73 -3.37
C ASP A 54 3.37 8.60 -4.56
N ARG A 55 3.63 9.90 -4.46
CA ARG A 55 3.33 10.89 -5.51
C ARG A 55 4.09 10.67 -6.84
N GLN A 56 5.17 9.91 -6.83
CA GLN A 56 5.96 9.57 -8.02
C GLN A 56 5.47 8.27 -8.67
N GLY A 57 4.57 7.54 -8.00
CA GLY A 57 4.10 6.22 -8.43
C GLY A 57 5.05 5.09 -8.00
N GLU A 58 6.02 5.39 -7.15
CA GLU A 58 6.90 4.42 -6.50
C GLU A 58 6.29 4.00 -5.17
N GLY A 59 6.55 2.79 -4.68
CA GLY A 59 5.98 2.40 -3.41
C GLY A 59 6.21 0.95 -3.03
N CYS A 60 5.36 0.46 -2.12
CA CYS A 60 5.56 -0.81 -1.46
C CYS A 60 4.34 -1.73 -1.67
N VAL A 61 4.62 -2.94 -2.13
CA VAL A 61 3.61 -4.00 -2.29
C VAL A 61 3.60 -4.86 -1.04
N VAL A 62 2.45 -5.00 -0.40
CA VAL A 62 2.28 -5.72 0.86
C VAL A 62 1.27 -6.85 0.65
N PRO A 63 1.69 -8.11 0.73
CA PRO A 63 0.75 -9.23 0.64
C PRO A 63 -0.12 -9.30 1.89
N HIS A 64 -1.37 -9.71 1.74
CA HIS A 64 -2.31 -9.83 2.87
C HIS A 64 -1.79 -10.72 4.00
N SER A 65 -1.12 -11.81 3.65
CA SER A 65 -0.45 -12.71 4.60
C SER A 65 0.66 -12.04 5.44
N ALA A 66 1.16 -10.87 5.02
CA ALA A 66 2.10 -10.04 5.78
C ALA A 66 1.42 -8.79 6.40
N THR A 67 0.10 -8.67 6.31
CA THR A 67 -0.66 -7.61 6.98
C THR A 67 -1.19 -8.08 8.32
N ASP A 68 -1.11 -7.19 9.31
CA ASP A 68 -1.60 -7.42 10.67
C ASP A 68 -2.60 -6.33 11.08
N ALA A 69 -3.17 -6.47 12.28
CA ALA A 69 -4.05 -5.46 12.88
C ALA A 69 -3.42 -4.05 12.90
N THR A 70 -2.09 -3.95 13.04
CA THR A 70 -1.34 -2.67 12.99
C THR A 70 -1.41 -2.03 11.60
N PHE A 71 -1.27 -2.81 10.54
CA PHE A 71 -1.37 -2.31 9.17
C PHE A 71 -2.77 -1.73 8.90
N LEU A 72 -3.82 -2.48 9.25
CA LEU A 72 -5.20 -2.00 9.14
C LEU A 72 -5.48 -0.81 10.05
N ALA A 73 -4.82 -0.70 11.22
CA ALA A 73 -4.90 0.50 12.05
C ALA A 73 -4.33 1.71 11.32
N ARG A 74 -3.17 1.58 10.66
CA ARG A 74 -2.53 2.68 9.91
C ARG A 74 -3.40 3.16 8.74
N LEU A 75 -4.00 2.25 7.98
CA LEU A 75 -4.96 2.61 6.95
C LEU A 75 -6.15 3.40 7.50
N ARG A 76 -6.68 3.01 8.67
CA ARG A 76 -7.76 3.74 9.36
C ARG A 76 -7.37 5.13 9.86
N TYR A 77 -6.07 5.41 10.02
CA TYR A 77 -5.59 6.74 10.37
C TYR A 77 -5.47 7.67 9.15
N LEU A 78 -5.56 7.14 7.93
CA LEU A 78 -5.58 7.96 6.73
C LEU A 78 -6.88 8.79 6.69
N PRO A 79 -6.79 10.07 6.29
CA PRO A 79 -7.96 10.94 6.19
C PRO A 79 -8.96 10.38 5.17
N ASP A 80 -10.25 10.41 5.51
CA ASP A 80 -11.34 9.94 4.63
C ASP A 80 -11.18 8.47 4.18
N PHE A 81 -10.46 7.66 4.96
CA PHE A 81 -10.31 6.24 4.63
C PHE A 81 -11.62 5.47 4.82
N ASP A 82 -12.07 4.83 3.75
CA ASP A 82 -13.31 4.06 3.72
C ASP A 82 -13.01 2.56 3.84
N LEU A 83 -13.30 1.99 5.02
CA LEU A 83 -13.15 0.56 5.29
C LEU A 83 -14.14 -0.31 4.51
N ASP A 84 -15.35 0.20 4.24
CA ASP A 84 -16.37 -0.55 3.49
C ASP A 84 -15.92 -0.71 2.04
N ARG A 85 -15.38 0.37 1.46
CA ARG A 85 -14.74 0.34 0.14
C ARG A 85 -13.55 -0.61 0.08
N LEU A 86 -12.74 -0.67 1.14
CA LEU A 86 -11.66 -1.64 1.24
C LEU A 86 -12.19 -3.08 1.19
N GLY A 87 -13.21 -3.40 1.99
CA GLY A 87 -13.84 -4.73 1.99
C GLY A 87 -14.40 -5.11 0.62
N ALA A 88 -15.14 -4.20 -0.01
CA ALA A 88 -15.70 -4.42 -1.35
C ALA A 88 -14.61 -4.62 -2.42
N ALA A 89 -13.50 -3.88 -2.32
CA ALA A 89 -12.37 -4.01 -3.23
C ALA A 89 -11.67 -5.36 -3.11
N VAL A 90 -11.51 -5.88 -1.89
CA VAL A 90 -10.96 -7.22 -1.64
C VAL A 90 -11.80 -8.30 -2.30
N GLU A 91 -13.12 -8.19 -2.23
CA GLU A 91 -14.02 -9.16 -2.87
C GLU A 91 -14.05 -9.03 -4.41
N SER A 92 -13.82 -7.82 -4.93
CA SER A 92 -13.91 -7.50 -6.36
C SER A 92 -12.60 -7.61 -7.12
N ALA A 93 -11.44 -7.51 -6.46
CA ALA A 93 -10.13 -7.55 -7.10
C ALA A 93 -9.84 -9.00 -7.54
N ARG A 94 -10.21 -9.34 -8.78
CA ARG A 94 -10.00 -10.67 -9.37
C ARG A 94 -9.17 -10.66 -10.66
N ASP A 95 -9.22 -9.57 -11.42
CA ASP A 95 -8.53 -9.44 -12.72
C ASP A 95 -7.80 -8.10 -12.88
N ASP A 96 -8.03 -7.15 -11.95
CA ASP A 96 -7.56 -5.77 -12.03
C ASP A 96 -7.23 -5.21 -10.64
N TYR A 97 -6.65 -4.01 -10.62
CA TYR A 97 -6.46 -3.24 -9.40
C TYR A 97 -7.65 -2.35 -9.08
N VAL A 98 -7.99 -2.25 -7.79
CA VAL A 98 -9.02 -1.35 -7.28
C VAL A 98 -8.35 -0.32 -6.37
N VAL A 99 -8.44 0.96 -6.74
CA VAL A 99 -7.99 2.05 -5.86
C VAL A 99 -9.01 2.20 -4.74
N VAL A 100 -8.59 1.95 -3.49
CA VAL A 100 -9.47 2.05 -2.31
C VAL A 100 -9.37 3.42 -1.65
N TRP A 101 -8.20 4.06 -1.76
CA TRP A 101 -7.96 5.35 -1.14
C TRP A 101 -6.95 6.16 -1.97
N ARG A 102 -7.13 7.47 -1.94
CA ARG A 102 -6.18 8.46 -2.43
C ARG A 102 -6.08 9.56 -1.40
N SER A 103 -4.88 10.06 -1.16
CA SER A 103 -4.68 11.23 -0.32
C SER A 103 -5.45 12.39 -0.93
N PRO A 104 -6.29 13.10 -0.14
CA PRO A 104 -6.85 14.35 -0.60
C PRO A 104 -5.66 15.25 -0.92
N GLU A 105 -5.52 15.66 -2.18
CA GLU A 105 -4.37 16.45 -2.63
C GLU A 105 -4.07 17.53 -1.57
N PRO A 106 -2.84 17.62 -1.03
CA PRO A 106 -2.49 18.79 -0.27
C PRO A 106 -2.77 19.99 -1.18
N PRO A 107 -3.44 21.05 -0.69
CA PRO A 107 -3.73 22.21 -1.53
C PRO A 107 -2.44 22.57 -2.24
N SER A 108 -2.46 22.53 -3.58
CA SER A 108 -1.28 22.65 -4.44
C SER A 108 -0.33 23.65 -3.79
N ALA A 109 0.92 23.22 -3.55
CA ALA A 109 1.97 24.11 -3.06
C ALA A 109 1.78 25.43 -3.81
N LEU A 110 1.41 26.47 -3.06
CA LEU A 110 1.06 27.77 -3.61
C LEU A 110 2.09 28.05 -4.71
N PRO A 111 1.67 28.41 -5.94
CA PRO A 111 2.65 28.77 -6.96
C PRO A 111 3.60 29.75 -6.28
N ASP A 112 4.91 29.46 -6.32
CA ASP A 112 5.94 30.35 -5.77
C ASP A 112 5.53 31.76 -6.16
N PHE A 113 4.98 32.51 -5.22
CA PHE A 113 4.60 33.88 -5.47
C PHE A 113 5.94 34.59 -5.54
N GLU A 114 6.51 34.63 -6.74
CA GLU A 114 7.49 35.63 -7.14
C GLU A 114 6.82 36.98 -6.85
N TYR A 115 7.06 37.46 -5.63
CA TYR A 115 6.83 38.84 -5.25
C TYR A 115 7.91 39.64 -5.98
N ASP A 116 7.56 40.13 -7.18
CA ASP A 116 8.21 41.30 -7.80
C ASP A 116 7.53 42.59 -7.32
#